data_AF-A0A061HMA0-F1
#
_entry.id   AF-A0A061HMA0-F1
#
_cell.length_a   1.000
_cell.length_b   1.000
_cell.length_c   1.000
_cell.angle_alpha   90.00
_cell.angle_beta   90.00
_cell.angle_gamma   90.00
#
_symmetry.space_group_name_H-M   'P 1'
#
loop_
_entity.id
_entity.type
_entity.pdbx_description
1 polymer ?
#
loop_
_entity_poly.entity_id
_entity_poly.type
_entity_poly.pdbx_seq_one_letter_code
_entity_poly.pdbx_strand_id
1 'polypeptide(L)'
;MCANVQDILLRWDRKFDSPSYTLQTFVPRSVRDAYLSIRAFNIELARIPDLVSNRAIGSLRMQFWRDNITQTFSNAPPREPVAILLHHALHSLRERHPDSSTNMMKAWFLKVIDARELYMDNRSYPSLDALEVYSENTYSTLLYLSLAALPMHSVAIDHIASHIGKAIGITAVLRGLPLIAFPPPQNHHSKSFSPSATAVEGANRRQGTIVLPLDVMAEAGVKEEDIFRQASQAPGLKDAVFIVATRANDHLITAREMIKNLQRGHGIEHGHNHGDDINFRNDEPHKNASLHVSDIERSFGLLMHAVPTRLWLEKLEKLDFNIFREEMRARDWLLPWKSYLAYSRKSI
;
A
#
# COMPACT_ATOMS: atom_id res chain seq x y z
N MET A 1 -24.03 13.12 -10.53
CA MET A 1 -22.61 13.09 -10.96
C MET A 1 -21.76 12.18 -10.07
N CYS A 2 -21.84 12.28 -8.74
CA CYS A 2 -21.03 11.47 -7.81
C CYS A 2 -21.21 9.95 -7.94
N ALA A 3 -22.45 9.43 -8.00
CA ALA A 3 -22.70 8.00 -8.15
C ALA A 3 -22.02 7.38 -9.40
N ASN A 4 -22.02 8.10 -10.53
CA ASN A 4 -21.34 7.65 -11.74
C ASN A 4 -19.81 7.62 -11.58
N VAL A 5 -19.23 8.59 -10.86
CA VAL A 5 -17.78 8.62 -10.55
C VAL A 5 -17.41 7.47 -9.61
N GLN A 6 -18.24 7.20 -8.59
CA GLN A 6 -18.05 6.07 -7.69
C GLN A 6 -18.03 4.73 -8.44
N ASP A 7 -18.95 4.53 -9.38
CA ASP A 7 -18.98 3.33 -10.22
C ASP A 7 -17.74 3.20 -11.12
N ILE A 8 -17.22 4.31 -11.64
CA ILE A 8 -15.97 4.34 -12.41
C ILE A 8 -14.80 3.86 -11.53
N LEU A 9 -14.64 4.42 -10.33
CA LEU A 9 -13.54 4.04 -9.44
C LEU A 9 -13.70 2.60 -8.92
N LEU A 10 -14.92 2.15 -8.61
CA LEU A 10 -15.18 0.75 -8.23
C LEU A 10 -14.77 -0.23 -9.34
N ARG A 11 -15.06 0.09 -10.60
CA ARG A 11 -14.60 -0.73 -11.75
C ARG A 11 -13.08 -0.70 -11.89
N TRP A 12 -12.45 0.44 -11.62
CA TRP A 12 -11.00 0.60 -11.63
C TRP A 12 -10.34 -0.28 -10.58
N ASP A 13 -10.81 -0.20 -9.33
CA ASP A 13 -10.36 -1.03 -8.22
C ASP A 13 -10.59 -2.51 -8.55
N ARG A 14 -11.75 -2.91 -9.08
CA ARG A 14 -11.99 -4.31 -9.48
C ARG A 14 -10.98 -4.84 -10.49
N LYS A 15 -10.46 -3.97 -11.36
CA LYS A 15 -9.49 -4.32 -12.41
C LYS A 15 -8.07 -4.39 -11.86
N PHE A 16 -7.65 -3.41 -11.07
CA PHE A 16 -6.24 -3.24 -10.67
C PHE A 16 -5.96 -3.53 -9.18
N ASP A 17 -6.97 -3.52 -8.32
CA ASP A 17 -6.90 -3.80 -6.88
C ASP A 17 -8.14 -4.58 -6.41
N SER A 18 -8.25 -5.82 -6.90
CA SER A 18 -9.37 -6.72 -6.58
C SER A 18 -9.58 -6.92 -5.06
N PRO A 19 -8.53 -6.96 -4.21
CA PRO A 19 -8.73 -6.97 -2.76
C PRO A 19 -9.48 -5.74 -2.26
N SER A 20 -9.06 -4.52 -2.62
CA SER A 20 -9.74 -3.30 -2.18
C SER A 20 -11.19 -3.22 -2.65
N TYR A 21 -11.50 -3.71 -3.85
CA TYR A 21 -12.87 -3.84 -4.35
C TYR A 21 -13.73 -4.78 -3.49
N THR A 22 -13.15 -5.85 -2.95
CA THR A 22 -13.86 -6.77 -2.04
C THR A 22 -14.05 -6.12 -0.67
N LEU A 23 -12.99 -5.52 -0.15
CA LEU A 23 -12.95 -4.96 1.21
C LEU A 23 -13.82 -3.69 1.37
N GLN A 24 -14.09 -2.93 0.29
CA GLN A 24 -14.96 -1.75 0.34
C GLN A 24 -16.35 -2.02 0.93
N THR A 25 -16.82 -3.27 0.84
CA THR A 25 -18.12 -3.70 1.39
C THR A 25 -18.18 -3.58 2.91
N PHE A 26 -17.04 -3.70 3.58
CA PHE A 26 -16.88 -3.59 5.04
C PHE A 26 -16.51 -2.18 5.50
N VAL A 27 -16.21 -1.28 4.56
CA VAL A 27 -15.90 0.12 4.85
C VAL A 27 -17.21 0.88 5.17
N PRO A 28 -17.26 1.67 6.27
CA PRO A 28 -18.43 2.46 6.62
C PRO A 28 -18.88 3.36 5.48
N ARG A 29 -20.19 3.45 5.25
CA ARG A 29 -20.76 4.20 4.12
C ARG A 29 -20.33 5.67 4.11
N SER A 30 -20.19 6.28 5.28
CA SER A 30 -19.79 7.68 5.45
C SER A 30 -18.38 8.01 4.97
N VAL A 31 -17.49 7.01 4.85
CA VAL A 31 -16.09 7.20 4.43
C VAL A 31 -15.73 6.44 3.17
N ARG A 32 -16.70 5.77 2.55
CA ARG A 32 -16.49 4.94 1.36
C ARG A 32 -15.95 5.74 0.17
N ASP A 33 -16.44 6.96 -0.03
CA ASP A 33 -15.98 7.83 -1.12
C ASP A 33 -14.51 8.23 -0.94
N ALA A 34 -14.12 8.60 0.30
CA ALA A 34 -12.72 8.87 0.63
C ALA A 34 -11.87 7.63 0.36
N TYR A 35 -12.28 6.48 0.90
CA TYR A 35 -11.59 5.22 0.70
C TYR A 35 -11.38 4.89 -0.79
N LEU A 36 -12.43 4.91 -1.61
CA LEU A 36 -12.34 4.61 -3.03
C LEU A 36 -11.44 5.60 -3.77
N SER A 37 -11.52 6.90 -3.45
CA SER A 37 -10.63 7.90 -4.05
C SER A 37 -9.15 7.67 -3.68
N ILE A 38 -8.86 7.28 -2.44
CA ILE A 38 -7.51 6.97 -1.95
C ILE A 38 -6.96 5.72 -2.63
N ARG A 39 -7.79 4.67 -2.79
CA ARG A 39 -7.38 3.43 -3.49
C ARG A 39 -7.11 3.69 -4.98
N ALA A 40 -8.00 4.41 -5.65
CA ALA A 40 -7.80 4.79 -7.04
C ALA A 40 -6.57 5.68 -7.24
N PHE A 41 -6.36 6.68 -6.37
CA PHE A 41 -5.15 7.50 -6.37
C PHE A 41 -3.88 6.65 -6.27
N ASN A 42 -3.85 5.67 -5.36
CA ASN A 42 -2.71 4.77 -5.23
C ASN A 42 -2.47 3.96 -6.51
N ILE A 43 -3.54 3.46 -7.16
CA ILE A 43 -3.44 2.74 -8.44
C ILE A 43 -2.86 3.64 -9.53
N GLU A 44 -3.32 4.89 -9.64
CA GLU A 44 -2.82 5.85 -10.62
C GLU A 44 -1.34 6.10 -10.45
N LEU A 45 -0.87 6.38 -9.22
CA LEU A 45 0.54 6.61 -8.96
C LEU A 45 1.41 5.37 -9.17
N ALA A 46 0.95 4.20 -8.69
CA ALA A 46 1.71 2.96 -8.77
C ALA A 46 1.98 2.50 -10.21
N ARG A 47 1.11 2.89 -11.15
CA ARG A 47 1.21 2.51 -12.56
C ARG A 47 1.99 3.51 -13.41
N ILE A 48 2.36 4.69 -12.88
CA ILE A 48 3.14 5.67 -13.64
C ILE A 48 4.42 5.07 -14.24
N PRO A 49 5.26 4.32 -13.49
CA PRO A 49 6.48 3.70 -14.06
C PRO A 49 6.21 2.80 -15.28
N ASP A 50 5.06 2.12 -15.29
CA ASP A 50 4.66 1.24 -16.39
C ASP A 50 4.15 2.00 -17.62
N LEU A 51 3.66 3.23 -17.42
CA LEU A 51 2.99 4.03 -18.45
C LEU A 51 3.90 5.07 -19.12
N VAL A 52 5.07 5.36 -18.55
CA VAL A 52 5.97 6.41 -19.05
C VAL A 52 7.23 5.82 -19.66
N SER A 53 7.73 6.47 -20.72
CA SER A 53 8.92 6.00 -21.43
C SER A 53 10.23 6.35 -20.73
N ASN A 54 10.26 7.45 -19.96
CA ASN A 54 11.44 7.91 -19.23
C ASN A 54 11.05 8.63 -17.93
N ARG A 55 12.06 8.86 -17.08
CA ARG A 55 11.90 9.49 -15.76
C ARG A 55 11.32 10.90 -15.83
N ALA A 56 11.70 11.71 -16.82
CA ALA A 56 11.22 13.09 -16.95
C ALA A 56 9.70 13.16 -17.18
N ILE A 57 9.17 12.29 -18.06
CA ILE A 57 7.71 12.17 -18.28
C ILE A 57 7.02 11.67 -17.00
N GLY A 58 7.64 10.74 -16.29
CA GLY A 58 7.19 10.29 -14.97
C GLY A 58 7.05 11.44 -13.97
N SER A 59 8.07 12.28 -13.86
CA SER A 59 8.06 13.46 -12.96
C SER A 59 6.98 14.47 -13.35
N LEU A 60 6.73 14.69 -14.65
CA LEU A 60 5.60 15.53 -15.09
C LEU A 60 4.25 14.95 -14.63
N ARG A 61 4.07 13.63 -14.68
CA ARG A 61 2.85 12.97 -14.17
C ARG A 61 2.73 13.06 -12.65
N MET A 62 3.85 12.93 -11.92
CA MET A 62 3.85 13.13 -10.47
C MET A 62 3.48 14.57 -10.11
N GLN A 63 4.02 15.55 -10.82
CA GLN A 63 3.65 16.97 -10.65
C GLN A 63 2.18 17.22 -10.96
N PHE A 64 1.66 16.65 -12.04
CA PHE A 64 0.23 16.70 -12.35
C PHE A 64 -0.62 16.21 -11.17
N TRP A 65 -0.24 15.13 -10.50
CA TRP A 65 -0.95 14.64 -9.31
C TRP A 65 -0.79 15.56 -8.09
N ARG A 66 0.38 16.19 -7.88
CA ARG A 66 0.55 17.21 -6.82
C ARG A 66 -0.38 18.39 -7.02
N ASP A 67 -0.50 18.86 -8.26
CA ASP A 67 -1.37 19.97 -8.63
C ASP A 67 -2.84 19.58 -8.46
N ASN A 68 -3.24 18.38 -8.92
CA ASN A 68 -4.59 17.85 -8.74
C ASN A 68 -5.01 17.80 -7.26
N ILE A 69 -4.17 17.22 -6.40
CA ILE A 69 -4.43 17.16 -4.95
C ILE A 69 -4.51 18.57 -4.39
N THR A 70 -3.55 19.44 -4.71
CA THR A 70 -3.54 20.81 -4.21
C THR A 70 -4.80 21.58 -4.57
N GLN A 71 -5.24 21.51 -5.83
CA GLN A 71 -6.46 22.16 -6.31
C GLN A 71 -7.72 21.56 -5.67
N THR A 72 -7.78 20.24 -5.50
CA THR A 72 -8.89 19.54 -4.83
C THR A 72 -9.08 20.01 -3.40
N PHE A 73 -8.00 20.13 -2.62
CA PHE A 73 -8.05 20.64 -1.25
C PHE A 73 -8.32 22.15 -1.17
N SER A 74 -8.07 22.90 -2.25
CA SER A 74 -8.46 24.31 -2.39
C SER A 74 -9.91 24.50 -2.88
N ASN A 75 -10.74 23.46 -2.85
CA ASN A 75 -12.13 23.45 -3.35
C ASN A 75 -12.27 23.73 -4.86
N ALA A 76 -11.25 23.41 -5.67
CA ALA A 76 -11.28 23.53 -7.12
C ALA A 76 -10.86 22.22 -7.80
N PRO A 77 -11.57 21.10 -7.58
CA PRO A 77 -11.15 19.80 -8.11
C PRO A 77 -11.11 19.80 -9.66
N PRO A 78 -10.00 19.34 -10.27
CA PRO A 78 -9.97 19.09 -11.71
C PRO A 78 -10.95 18.01 -12.14
N ARG A 79 -11.14 17.85 -13.46
CA ARG A 79 -12.06 16.85 -14.05
C ARG A 79 -11.49 15.43 -14.06
N GLU A 80 -10.78 15.06 -12.99
CA GLU A 80 -10.30 13.71 -12.76
C GLU A 80 -11.25 12.96 -11.81
N PRO A 81 -11.66 11.72 -12.11
CA PRO A 81 -12.56 10.95 -11.25
C PRO A 81 -12.10 10.87 -9.78
N VAL A 82 -10.80 10.71 -9.56
CA VAL A 82 -10.18 10.68 -8.23
C VAL A 82 -10.38 12.03 -7.52
N ALA A 83 -10.06 13.14 -8.17
CA ALA A 83 -10.18 14.49 -7.62
C ALA A 83 -11.63 14.86 -7.29
N ILE A 84 -12.56 14.52 -8.19
CA ILE A 84 -13.99 14.78 -8.02
C ILE A 84 -14.53 14.02 -6.80
N LEU A 85 -14.26 12.71 -6.68
CA LEU A 85 -14.76 11.92 -5.56
C LEU A 85 -14.09 12.31 -4.24
N LEU A 86 -12.79 12.59 -4.26
CA LEU A 86 -12.08 13.08 -3.08
C LEU A 86 -12.65 14.41 -2.60
N HIS A 87 -12.93 15.35 -3.51
CA HIS A 87 -13.56 16.62 -3.14
C HIS A 87 -14.92 16.42 -2.47
N HIS A 88 -15.76 15.54 -3.03
CA HIS A 88 -17.05 15.18 -2.42
C HIS A 88 -16.89 14.61 -1.02
N ALA A 89 -15.92 13.70 -0.84
CA ALA A 89 -15.64 13.09 0.46
C ALA A 89 -15.16 14.11 1.49
N LEU A 90 -14.27 15.04 1.09
CA LEU A 90 -13.79 16.15 1.93
C LEU A 90 -14.93 17.10 2.32
N HIS A 91 -15.82 17.42 1.37
CA HIS A 91 -17.00 18.25 1.64
C HIS A 91 -17.93 17.59 2.66
N SER A 92 -18.29 16.32 2.43
CA SER A 92 -19.14 15.55 3.34
C SER A 92 -18.51 15.40 4.73
N LEU A 93 -17.18 15.24 4.81
CA LEU A 93 -16.46 15.18 6.08
C LEU A 93 -16.59 16.50 6.85
N ARG A 94 -16.37 17.64 6.18
CA ARG A 94 -16.48 18.99 6.77
C ARG A 94 -17.91 19.32 7.19
N GLU A 95 -18.92 18.90 6.43
CA GLU A 95 -20.33 19.09 6.80
C GLU A 95 -20.69 18.32 8.09
N ARG A 96 -20.19 17.08 8.22
CA ARG A 96 -20.44 16.25 9.41
C ARG A 96 -19.59 16.66 10.61
N HIS A 97 -18.39 17.19 10.37
CA HIS A 97 -17.40 17.54 11.38
C HIS A 97 -16.71 18.87 11.04
N PRO A 98 -17.36 20.02 11.29
CA PRO A 98 -16.84 21.34 10.91
C PRO A 98 -15.48 21.68 11.54
N ASP A 99 -15.20 21.15 12.72
CA ASP A 99 -13.97 21.40 13.48
C ASP A 99 -12.78 20.51 13.03
N SER A 100 -13.02 19.51 12.18
CA SER A 100 -11.97 18.61 11.70
C SER A 100 -11.13 19.26 10.59
N SER A 101 -9.83 19.42 10.85
CA SER A 101 -8.88 19.89 9.84
C SER A 101 -8.52 18.78 8.85
N THR A 102 -8.61 19.06 7.55
CA THR A 102 -8.18 18.15 6.48
C THR A 102 -6.76 18.46 5.99
N ASN A 103 -6.04 19.40 6.60
CA ASN A 103 -4.70 19.81 6.17
C ASN A 103 -3.69 18.68 6.25
N MET A 104 -3.77 17.85 7.30
CA MET A 104 -2.91 16.68 7.45
C MET A 104 -3.13 15.67 6.32
N MET A 105 -4.37 15.46 5.88
CA MET A 105 -4.66 14.59 4.75
C MET A 105 -3.97 15.09 3.48
N LYS A 106 -4.00 16.40 3.20
CA LYS A 106 -3.27 16.98 2.06
C LYS A 106 -1.77 16.67 2.15
N ALA A 107 -1.17 16.89 3.32
CA ALA A 107 0.26 16.61 3.53
C ALA A 107 0.59 15.13 3.29
N TRP A 108 -0.24 14.21 3.75
CA TRP A 108 -0.09 12.78 3.51
C TRP A 108 -0.24 12.38 2.04
N PHE A 109 -1.20 12.95 1.31
CA PHE A 109 -1.28 12.73 -0.14
C PHE A 109 0.01 13.14 -0.86
N LEU A 110 0.56 14.32 -0.54
CA LEU A 110 1.81 14.80 -1.13
C LEU A 110 2.99 13.90 -0.75
N LYS A 111 3.05 13.48 0.52
CA LYS A 111 4.06 12.54 1.03
C LYS A 111 4.09 11.22 0.24
N VAL A 112 2.93 10.66 -0.11
CA VAL A 112 2.84 9.44 -0.94
C VAL A 112 3.38 9.69 -2.35
N ILE A 113 3.10 10.86 -2.95
CA ILE A 113 3.64 11.21 -4.28
C ILE A 113 5.16 11.31 -4.22
N ASP A 114 5.70 12.02 -3.22
CA ASP A 114 7.15 12.18 -3.05
C ASP A 114 7.86 10.84 -2.85
N ALA A 115 7.30 9.97 -2.01
CA ALA A 115 7.84 8.63 -1.77
C ALA A 115 7.82 7.75 -3.03
N ARG A 116 6.74 7.81 -3.84
CA ARG A 116 6.64 7.06 -5.10
C ARG A 116 7.54 7.62 -6.19
N GLU A 117 7.69 8.94 -6.29
CA GLU A 117 8.59 9.55 -7.26
C GLU A 117 10.06 9.19 -6.98
N LEU A 118 10.45 9.14 -5.70
CA LEU A 118 11.81 8.76 -5.29
C LEU A 118 12.20 7.37 -5.80
N TYR A 119 11.27 6.42 -5.80
CA TYR A 119 11.48 5.03 -6.21
C TYR A 119 10.94 4.70 -7.61
N MET A 120 10.56 5.71 -8.40
CA MET A 120 9.95 5.53 -9.73
C MET A 120 10.91 4.86 -10.75
N ASP A 121 12.22 4.92 -10.51
CA ASP A 121 13.26 4.28 -11.31
C ASP A 121 13.56 2.83 -10.89
N ASN A 122 12.75 2.25 -9.99
CA ASN A 122 12.93 0.92 -9.42
C ASN A 122 14.32 0.71 -8.78
N ARG A 123 14.93 1.77 -8.25
CA ARG A 123 16.17 1.66 -7.48
C ARG A 123 16.03 0.64 -6.35
N SER A 124 17.10 -0.12 -6.10
CA SER A 124 17.17 -1.08 -5.01
C SER A 124 17.11 -0.38 -3.65
N TYR A 125 16.60 -1.10 -2.66
CA TYR A 125 16.56 -0.63 -1.27
C TYR A 125 17.91 -0.92 -0.60
N PRO A 126 18.58 0.07 0.02
CA PRO A 126 19.87 -0.17 0.68
C PRO A 126 19.79 -1.18 1.82
N SER A 127 18.67 -1.21 2.53
CA SER A 127 18.42 -2.13 3.64
C SER A 127 16.95 -2.54 3.76
N LEU A 128 16.68 -3.56 4.55
CA LEU A 128 15.32 -3.94 4.92
C LEU A 128 14.60 -2.78 5.63
N ASP A 129 15.29 -2.04 6.49
CA ASP A 129 14.76 -0.83 7.14
C ASP A 129 14.37 0.25 6.11
N ALA A 130 15.16 0.43 5.04
CA ALA A 130 14.83 1.39 3.98
C ALA A 130 13.54 0.98 3.24
N LEU A 131 13.32 -0.32 3.05
CA LEU A 131 12.08 -0.86 2.50
C LEU A 131 10.89 -0.64 3.46
N GLU A 132 11.10 -0.75 4.78
CA GLU A 132 10.08 -0.40 5.77
C GLU A 132 9.72 1.08 5.73
N VAL A 133 10.72 1.97 5.66
CA VAL A 133 10.51 3.42 5.55
C VAL A 133 9.72 3.76 4.29
N TYR A 134 10.05 3.12 3.16
CA TYR A 134 9.27 3.26 1.93
C TYR A 134 7.82 2.79 2.12
N SER A 135 7.62 1.65 2.78
CA SER A 135 6.29 1.08 3.04
C SER A 135 5.44 1.95 3.98
N GLU A 136 6.07 2.58 4.97
CA GLU A 136 5.45 3.56 5.87
C GLU A 136 4.99 4.82 5.13
N ASN A 137 5.88 5.37 4.30
CA ASN A 137 5.62 6.60 3.54
C ASN A 137 4.68 6.40 2.34
N THR A 138 4.31 5.16 2.02
CA THR A 138 3.35 4.84 0.97
C THR A 138 2.11 4.15 1.53
N TYR A 139 2.20 2.88 1.89
CA TYR A 139 1.05 2.05 2.24
C TYR A 139 0.48 2.34 3.64
N SER A 140 1.31 2.60 4.66
CA SER A 140 0.80 3.07 5.97
C SER A 140 0.14 4.44 5.85
N THR A 141 0.76 5.34 5.11
CA THR A 141 0.21 6.68 4.86
C THR A 141 -1.17 6.63 4.16
N LEU A 142 -1.40 5.67 3.26
CA LEU A 142 -2.74 5.43 2.67
C LEU A 142 -3.77 4.92 3.69
N LEU A 143 -3.36 4.13 4.68
CA LEU A 143 -4.24 3.72 5.78
C LEU A 143 -4.53 4.89 6.71
N TYR A 144 -3.54 5.72 7.05
CA TYR A 144 -3.75 6.96 7.82
C TYR A 144 -4.73 7.90 7.13
N LEU A 145 -4.59 8.08 5.81
CA LEU A 145 -5.54 8.85 5.00
C LEU A 145 -6.96 8.28 5.09
N SER A 146 -7.10 6.96 5.05
CA SER A 146 -8.40 6.31 5.14
C SER A 146 -9.01 6.45 6.54
N LEU A 147 -8.18 6.34 7.58
CA LEU A 147 -8.58 6.51 8.97
C LEU A 147 -8.95 7.96 9.30
N ALA A 148 -8.24 8.96 8.75
CA ALA A 148 -8.55 10.38 8.94
C ALA A 148 -9.88 10.80 8.29
N ALA A 149 -10.44 9.99 7.39
CA ALA A 149 -11.83 10.19 6.94
C ALA A 149 -12.86 9.81 8.02
N LEU A 150 -12.45 9.06 9.06
CA LEU A 150 -13.22 8.86 10.28
C LEU A 150 -12.82 9.93 11.31
N PRO A 151 -13.78 10.60 11.98
CA PRO A 151 -13.52 11.56 13.05
C PRO A 151 -13.10 10.81 14.33
N MET A 152 -11.91 10.22 14.31
CA MET A 152 -11.36 9.41 15.40
C MET A 152 -9.91 9.81 15.63
N HIS A 153 -9.54 9.97 16.89
CA HIS A 153 -8.17 10.29 17.30
C HIS A 153 -7.70 9.18 18.22
N SER A 154 -6.96 8.23 17.66
CA SER A 154 -6.55 7.03 18.39
C SER A 154 -5.15 6.62 17.95
N VAL A 155 -4.16 7.04 18.74
CA VAL A 155 -2.73 6.69 18.53
C VAL A 155 -2.56 5.17 18.41
N ALA A 156 -3.37 4.43 19.16
CA ALA A 156 -3.39 2.97 19.12
C ALA A 156 -3.77 2.41 17.74
N ILE A 157 -4.80 2.97 17.12
CA ILE A 157 -5.24 2.59 15.77
C ILE A 157 -4.21 3.04 14.73
N ASP A 158 -3.57 4.20 14.92
CA ASP A 158 -2.51 4.69 14.04
C ASP A 158 -1.30 3.74 14.06
N HIS A 159 -0.87 3.26 15.24
CA HIS A 159 0.19 2.26 15.33
C HIS A 159 -0.18 0.92 14.67
N ILE A 160 -1.43 0.45 14.85
CA ILE A 160 -1.92 -0.75 14.15
C ILE A 160 -1.88 -0.54 12.63
N ALA A 161 -2.33 0.61 12.16
CA ALA A 161 -2.29 0.97 10.75
C ALA A 161 -0.86 1.09 10.20
N SER A 162 0.09 1.57 11.00
CA SER A 162 1.52 1.58 10.64
C SER A 162 2.01 0.17 10.33
N HIS A 163 1.80 -0.76 11.26
CA HIS A 163 2.24 -2.14 11.10
C HIS A 163 1.55 -2.82 9.90
N ILE A 164 0.23 -2.69 9.78
CA ILE A 164 -0.50 -3.25 8.63
C ILE A 164 -0.01 -2.63 7.31
N GLY A 165 0.19 -1.32 7.28
CA GLY A 165 0.68 -0.58 6.12
C GLY A 165 2.07 -1.03 5.68
N LYS A 166 3.01 -1.15 6.63
CA LYS A 166 4.35 -1.69 6.36
C LYS A 166 4.29 -3.10 5.81
N ALA A 167 3.49 -3.99 6.41
CA ALA A 167 3.30 -5.35 5.91
C ALA A 167 2.76 -5.37 4.47
N ILE A 168 1.76 -4.53 4.15
CA ILE A 168 1.21 -4.39 2.80
C ILE A 168 2.31 -3.93 1.82
N GLY A 169 3.11 -2.94 2.20
CA GLY A 169 4.14 -2.37 1.33
C GLY A 169 5.27 -3.33 1.01
N ILE A 170 5.81 -4.00 2.04
CA ILE A 170 6.82 -5.06 1.86
C ILE A 170 6.27 -6.16 0.95
N THR A 171 5.04 -6.61 1.22
CA THR A 171 4.36 -7.63 0.41
C THR A 171 4.13 -7.18 -1.03
N ALA A 172 3.85 -5.89 -1.27
CA ALA A 172 3.66 -5.34 -2.60
C ALA A 172 4.97 -5.31 -3.40
N VAL A 173 6.10 -4.98 -2.77
CA VAL A 173 7.43 -5.05 -3.39
C VAL A 173 7.77 -6.48 -3.78
N LEU A 174 7.56 -7.44 -2.87
CA LEU A 174 7.71 -8.86 -3.17
C LEU A 174 6.83 -9.26 -4.36
N ARG A 175 5.53 -8.97 -4.32
CA ARG A 175 4.60 -9.29 -5.42
C ARG A 175 5.01 -8.68 -6.76
N GLY A 176 5.63 -7.50 -6.75
CA GLY A 176 6.13 -6.81 -7.93
C GLY A 176 7.43 -7.40 -8.49
N LEU A 177 8.23 -8.09 -7.68
CA LEU A 177 9.57 -8.55 -8.06
C LEU A 177 9.61 -9.34 -9.37
N PRO A 178 8.77 -10.36 -9.62
CA PRO A 178 8.81 -11.09 -10.89
C PRO A 178 8.49 -10.22 -12.12
N LEU A 179 7.64 -9.19 -11.95
CA LEU A 179 7.20 -8.31 -13.04
C LEU A 179 8.23 -7.23 -13.35
N ILE A 180 8.93 -6.74 -12.33
CA ILE A 180 9.96 -5.70 -12.46
C ILE A 180 11.27 -6.33 -12.93
N ALA A 181 11.62 -7.52 -12.45
CA ALA A 181 12.80 -8.25 -12.89
C ALA A 181 12.68 -8.76 -14.33
N PHE A 182 11.46 -9.12 -14.76
CA PHE A 182 11.20 -9.65 -16.11
C PHE A 182 10.03 -8.91 -16.76
N PRO A 183 10.23 -7.66 -17.19
CA PRO A 183 9.17 -6.87 -17.81
C PRO A 183 8.71 -7.54 -19.12
N PRO A 184 7.40 -7.51 -19.43
CA PRO A 184 6.91 -8.04 -20.69
C PRO A 184 7.48 -7.26 -21.88
N PRO A 185 7.63 -7.89 -23.06
CA PRO A 185 8.07 -7.18 -24.26
C PRO A 185 7.13 -6.02 -24.58
N GLN A 186 7.68 -4.90 -25.05
CA GLN A 186 6.89 -3.73 -25.40
C GLN A 186 5.93 -4.07 -26.55
N ASN A 187 4.66 -3.69 -26.42
CA ASN A 187 3.70 -3.80 -27.51
C ASN A 187 4.12 -2.86 -28.66
N HIS A 188 4.41 -3.40 -29.85
CA HIS A 188 4.89 -2.68 -31.04
C HIS A 188 3.90 -1.67 -31.68
N HIS A 189 2.82 -1.27 -30.99
CA HIS A 189 1.80 -0.38 -31.56
C HIS A 189 2.09 1.11 -31.42
N SER A 190 3.17 1.52 -30.74
CA SER A 190 3.71 2.87 -30.90
C SER A 190 4.69 2.90 -32.08
N LYS A 191 4.17 3.12 -33.30
CA LYS A 191 5.00 3.50 -34.44
C LYS A 191 5.59 4.90 -34.19
N SER A 192 6.64 4.99 -33.38
CA SER A 192 7.55 6.12 -33.44
C SER A 192 8.42 5.91 -34.67
N PHE A 193 8.18 6.73 -35.70
CA PHE A 193 8.96 6.77 -36.92
C PHE A 193 10.37 7.29 -36.58
N SER A 194 11.40 6.48 -36.80
CA SER A 194 12.80 6.91 -36.76
C SER A 194 13.40 6.68 -38.15
N PRO A 195 13.68 7.74 -38.94
CA PRO A 195 14.30 7.58 -40.25
C PRO A 195 15.82 7.55 -40.06
N SER A 196 16.41 6.35 -40.16
CA SER A 196 17.81 6.10 -40.56
C SER A 196 18.43 4.90 -39.80
N ALA A 197 19.18 4.12 -40.58
CA ALA A 197 20.26 3.21 -40.20
C ALA A 197 19.88 1.78 -39.74
N THR A 198 20.25 0.84 -40.62
CA THR A 198 20.93 -0.45 -40.33
C THR A 198 20.45 -1.25 -39.12
N ALA A 199 19.96 -2.46 -39.42
CA ALA A 199 19.66 -3.50 -38.45
C ALA A 199 20.80 -3.71 -37.44
N VAL A 200 20.63 -3.14 -36.24
CA VAL A 200 21.19 -3.67 -35.00
C VAL A 200 20.04 -4.40 -34.33
N GLU A 201 20.04 -5.73 -34.41
CA GLU A 201 19.20 -6.60 -33.60
C GLU A 201 19.59 -6.45 -32.13
N GLY A 202 19.10 -5.38 -31.52
CA GLY A 202 19.36 -5.00 -30.14
C GLY A 202 18.36 -3.97 -29.67
N ALA A 203 17.11 -4.10 -30.14
CA ALA A 203 16.01 -3.25 -29.70
C ALA A 203 15.95 -3.28 -28.17
N ASN A 204 16.28 -2.14 -27.58
CA ASN A 204 16.47 -1.83 -26.16
C ASN A 204 15.39 -2.49 -25.29
N ARG A 205 15.57 -3.79 -24.96
CA ARG A 205 14.73 -4.49 -23.98
C ARG A 205 14.91 -3.71 -22.69
N ARG A 206 13.81 -3.27 -22.07
CA ARG A 206 13.89 -2.73 -20.71
C ARG A 206 14.60 -3.79 -19.87
N GLN A 207 15.84 -3.52 -19.49
CA GLN A 207 16.55 -4.35 -18.53
C GLN A 207 15.72 -4.30 -17.24
N GLY A 208 15.30 -5.46 -16.74
CA GLY A 208 14.59 -5.51 -15.48
C GLY A 208 15.49 -5.08 -14.32
N THR A 209 14.90 -4.81 -13.17
CA THR A 209 15.63 -4.42 -11.96
C THR A 209 15.24 -5.31 -10.78
N ILE A 210 16.18 -5.61 -9.90
CA ILE A 210 15.90 -6.33 -8.66
C ILE A 210 15.62 -5.32 -7.54
N VAL A 211 14.42 -5.43 -6.96
CA VAL A 211 13.90 -4.53 -5.91
C VAL A 211 13.97 -5.15 -4.50
N LEU A 212 14.77 -6.21 -4.32
CA LEU A 212 15.05 -6.76 -2.99
C LEU A 212 16.04 -5.85 -2.23
N PRO A 213 15.97 -5.81 -0.89
CA PRO A 213 16.98 -5.12 -0.09
C PRO A 213 18.39 -5.68 -0.30
N LEU A 214 19.36 -4.78 -0.46
CA LEU A 214 20.75 -5.14 -0.76
C LEU A 214 21.43 -5.89 0.39
N ASP A 215 21.14 -5.53 1.63
CA ASP A 215 21.60 -6.23 2.84
C ASP A 215 21.08 -7.67 2.89
N VAL A 216 19.80 -7.88 2.60
CA VAL A 216 19.18 -9.22 2.57
C VAL A 216 19.74 -10.06 1.42
N MET A 217 19.96 -9.45 0.25
CA MET A 217 20.62 -10.14 -0.87
C MET A 217 22.05 -10.56 -0.50
N ALA A 218 22.80 -9.71 0.18
CA ALA A 218 24.15 -10.03 0.65
C ALA A 218 24.14 -11.14 1.71
N GLU A 219 23.23 -11.07 2.69
CA GLU A 219 23.07 -12.07 3.75
C GLU A 219 22.72 -13.45 3.18
N ALA A 220 21.78 -13.50 2.24
CA ALA A 220 21.37 -14.74 1.59
C ALA A 220 22.30 -15.20 0.46
N GLY A 221 23.38 -14.45 0.16
CA GLY A 221 24.34 -14.79 -0.90
C GLY A 221 23.79 -14.69 -2.32
N VAL A 222 22.73 -13.88 -2.53
CA VAL A 222 22.05 -13.71 -3.82
C VAL A 222 22.80 -12.74 -4.71
N LYS A 223 23.10 -13.17 -5.93
CA LYS A 223 23.62 -12.29 -6.99
C LYS A 223 22.50 -11.94 -7.96
N GLU A 224 22.39 -10.67 -8.30
CA GLU A 224 21.40 -10.17 -9.25
C GLU A 224 21.47 -10.89 -10.61
N GLU A 225 22.68 -11.15 -11.12
CA GLU A 225 22.89 -11.89 -12.37
C GLU A 225 22.32 -13.32 -12.31
N ASP A 226 22.40 -13.99 -11.16
CA ASP A 226 21.85 -15.34 -11.01
C ASP A 226 20.32 -15.33 -11.09
N ILE A 227 19.67 -14.27 -10.60
CA ILE A 227 18.23 -14.06 -10.78
C ILE A 227 17.91 -13.92 -12.26
N PHE A 228 18.62 -13.07 -13.02
CA PHE A 228 18.32 -12.89 -14.44
C PHE A 228 18.57 -14.15 -15.28
N ARG A 229 19.54 -14.98 -14.91
CA ARG A 229 19.86 -16.23 -15.62
C ARG A 229 18.95 -17.40 -15.25
N GLN A 230 18.63 -17.54 -13.97
CA GLN A 230 18.04 -18.76 -13.41
C GLN A 230 16.63 -18.51 -12.83
N ALA A 231 16.18 -17.25 -12.80
CA ALA A 231 14.91 -16.81 -12.23
C ALA A 231 14.69 -17.42 -10.84
N SER A 232 13.65 -18.24 -10.69
CA SER A 232 13.29 -18.92 -9.43
C SER A 232 14.36 -19.85 -8.85
N GLN A 233 15.35 -20.27 -9.65
CA GLN A 233 16.39 -21.21 -9.24
C GLN A 233 17.68 -20.51 -8.79
N ALA A 234 17.70 -19.17 -8.79
CA ALA A 234 18.87 -18.42 -8.33
C ALA A 234 19.23 -18.80 -6.88
N PRO A 235 20.50 -19.18 -6.61
CA PRO A 235 20.94 -19.55 -5.27
C PRO A 235 20.65 -18.43 -4.26
N GLY A 236 20.12 -18.80 -3.08
CA GLY A 236 19.79 -17.87 -2.00
C GLY A 236 18.51 -17.04 -2.20
N LEU A 237 17.90 -17.04 -3.39
CA LEU A 237 16.75 -16.17 -3.67
C LEU A 237 15.55 -16.49 -2.77
N LYS A 238 15.27 -17.78 -2.53
CA LYS A 238 14.19 -18.20 -1.63
C LYS A 238 14.44 -17.73 -0.19
N ASP A 239 15.70 -17.79 0.26
CA ASP A 239 16.09 -17.34 1.60
C ASP A 239 15.96 -15.81 1.71
N ALA A 240 16.37 -15.06 0.69
CA ALA A 240 16.15 -13.61 0.64
C ALA A 240 14.66 -13.25 0.67
N VAL A 241 13.83 -13.96 -0.12
CA VAL A 241 12.37 -13.77 -0.11
C VAL A 241 11.78 -14.15 1.25
N PHE A 242 12.27 -15.21 1.88
CA PHE A 242 11.88 -15.64 3.21
C PHE A 242 12.17 -14.55 4.27
N ILE A 243 13.37 -13.97 4.28
CA ILE A 243 13.74 -12.90 5.22
C ILE A 243 12.81 -11.70 5.07
N VAL A 244 12.60 -11.22 3.85
CA VAL A 244 11.72 -10.07 3.57
C VAL A 244 10.25 -10.40 3.92
N ALA A 245 9.78 -11.60 3.60
CA ALA A 245 8.41 -12.05 3.92
C ALA A 245 8.19 -12.21 5.43
N THR A 246 9.19 -12.67 6.16
CA THR A 246 9.18 -12.77 7.63
C THR A 246 8.96 -11.40 8.24
N ARG A 247 9.70 -10.39 7.78
CA ARG A 247 9.52 -9.00 8.26
C ARG A 247 8.10 -8.47 8.06
N ALA A 248 7.48 -8.77 6.91
CA ALA A 248 6.08 -8.41 6.66
C ALA A 248 5.11 -9.15 7.60
N ASN A 249 5.37 -10.43 7.86
CA ASN A 249 4.57 -11.24 8.77
C ASN A 249 4.69 -10.79 10.23
N ASP A 250 5.89 -10.42 10.68
CA ASP A 250 6.13 -9.88 12.03
C ASP A 250 5.25 -8.66 12.30
N HIS A 251 5.15 -7.74 11.33
CA HIS A 251 4.24 -6.61 11.44
C HIS A 251 2.76 -7.02 11.55
N LEU A 252 2.32 -8.04 10.81
CA LEU A 252 0.95 -8.55 10.94
C LEU A 252 0.72 -9.21 12.31
N ILE A 253 1.72 -9.91 12.85
CA ILE A 253 1.67 -10.49 14.20
C ILE A 253 1.55 -9.37 15.23
N THR A 254 2.41 -8.35 15.18
CA THR A 254 2.35 -7.20 16.09
C THR A 254 1.00 -6.50 16.02
N ALA A 255 0.50 -6.19 14.81
CA ALA A 255 -0.82 -5.57 14.63
C ALA A 255 -1.95 -6.41 15.24
N ARG A 256 -1.91 -7.74 15.04
CA ARG A 256 -2.89 -8.67 15.62
C ARG A 256 -2.82 -8.71 17.14
N GLU A 257 -1.63 -8.71 17.72
CA GLU A 257 -1.44 -8.68 19.17
C GLU A 257 -1.94 -7.38 19.78
N MET A 258 -1.64 -6.24 19.15
CA MET A 258 -2.18 -4.93 19.55
C MET A 258 -3.72 -4.92 19.52
N ILE A 259 -4.35 -5.42 18.46
CA ILE A 259 -5.81 -5.53 18.39
C ILE A 259 -6.36 -6.38 19.54
N LYS A 260 -5.76 -7.54 19.81
CA LYS A 260 -6.18 -8.44 20.91
C LYS A 260 -6.01 -7.78 22.28
N ASN A 261 -4.92 -7.04 22.50
CA ASN A 261 -4.65 -6.37 23.77
C ASN A 261 -5.67 -5.26 24.03
N LEU A 262 -5.94 -4.43 23.04
CA LEU A 262 -6.97 -3.38 23.10
C LEU A 262 -8.37 -3.97 23.32
N GLN A 263 -8.70 -5.10 22.66
CA GLN A 263 -9.96 -5.82 22.87
C GLN A 263 -10.13 -6.37 24.30
N ARG A 264 -9.03 -6.71 24.97
CA ARG A 264 -9.01 -7.14 26.37
C ARG A 264 -8.96 -5.98 27.36
N GLY A 265 -8.91 -4.73 26.88
CA GLY A 265 -8.79 -3.54 27.71
C GLY A 265 -7.38 -3.29 28.25
N HIS A 266 -6.37 -3.97 27.72
CA HIS A 266 -4.98 -3.66 28.02
C HIS A 266 -4.50 -2.49 27.15
N GLY A 267 -3.79 -1.54 27.75
CA GLY A 267 -3.10 -0.48 27.01
C GLY A 267 -2.03 -1.06 26.09
N ILE A 268 -1.51 -0.24 25.17
CA ILE A 268 -0.35 -0.62 24.37
C ILE A 268 0.87 -0.55 25.30
N GLU A 269 1.42 -1.71 25.67
CA GLU A 269 2.76 -1.76 26.24
C GLU A 269 3.75 -1.32 25.16
N HIS A 270 4.46 -0.22 25.39
CA HIS A 270 5.52 0.25 24.51
C HIS A 270 6.70 -0.75 24.55
N GLY A 271 6.68 -1.72 23.63
CA GLY A 271 7.84 -2.56 23.33
C GLY A 271 9.00 -1.66 22.90
N HIS A 272 10.10 -1.71 23.64
CA HIS A 272 11.27 -0.86 23.46
C HIS A 272 11.91 -1.05 22.07
N ASN A 273 11.79 -0.07 21.18
CA ASN A 273 12.93 0.48 20.43
C ASN A 273 12.57 1.84 19.78
N HIS A 274 13.52 2.76 19.88
CA HIS A 274 13.52 4.18 19.46
C HIS A 274 12.93 5.17 20.46
N GLY A 275 13.84 5.96 21.01
CA GLY A 275 13.61 6.93 22.07
C GLY A 275 12.75 8.08 21.60
N ASP A 276 11.65 8.27 22.32
CA ASP A 276 11.09 9.56 22.63
C ASP A 276 10.39 9.41 23.98
N ASP A 277 10.94 10.10 24.99
CA ASP A 277 10.39 10.17 26.35
C ASP A 277 9.05 10.92 26.32
N ILE A 278 7.96 10.25 26.71
CA ILE A 278 6.71 10.94 27.04
C ILE A 278 6.17 10.41 28.37
N ASN A 279 6.15 11.31 29.36
CA ASN A 279 5.65 11.12 30.72
C ASN A 279 4.19 10.61 30.74
N PHE A 280 3.95 9.49 31.42
CA PHE A 280 2.60 9.00 31.72
C PHE A 280 2.00 9.73 32.91
N ARG A 281 0.90 10.45 32.68
CA ARG A 281 -0.07 10.84 33.73
C ARG A 281 -0.96 9.62 34.03
N ASN A 282 -1.20 9.38 35.32
CA ASN A 282 -2.09 8.33 35.81
C ASN A 282 -3.55 8.64 35.45
N ASP A 283 -4.12 7.93 34.47
CA ASP A 283 -5.53 8.04 34.05
C ASP A 283 -6.30 6.72 34.26
N GLU A 284 -7.59 6.81 34.57
CA GLU A 284 -8.42 5.66 34.99
C GLU A 284 -8.57 4.54 33.94
N PRO A 285 -8.28 3.27 34.29
CA PRO A 285 -8.13 2.18 33.32
C PRO A 285 -9.45 1.73 32.66
N HIS A 286 -10.60 1.84 33.33
CA HIS A 286 -11.86 1.26 32.83
C HIS A 286 -12.52 2.08 31.70
N LYS A 287 -12.38 3.41 31.69
CA LYS A 287 -12.94 4.26 30.62
C LYS A 287 -12.19 4.06 29.30
N ASN A 288 -10.86 3.98 29.36
CA ASN A 288 -10.00 3.81 28.18
C ASN A 288 -10.22 2.46 27.48
N ALA A 289 -10.44 1.37 28.23
CA ALA A 289 -10.73 0.06 27.64
C ALA A 289 -11.98 0.08 26.73
N SER A 290 -13.07 0.70 27.19
CA SER A 290 -14.32 0.79 26.41
C SER A 290 -14.18 1.65 25.14
N LEU A 291 -13.39 2.73 25.23
CA LEU A 291 -13.08 3.62 24.11
C LEU A 291 -12.24 2.89 23.04
N HIS A 292 -11.20 2.16 23.45
CA HIS A 292 -10.34 1.41 22.54
C HIS A 292 -11.09 0.32 21.77
N VAL A 293 -12.03 -0.38 22.42
CA VAL A 293 -12.88 -1.39 21.74
C VAL A 293 -13.77 -0.72 20.69
N SER A 294 -14.43 0.39 21.04
CA SER A 294 -15.26 1.17 20.11
C SER A 294 -14.44 1.70 18.92
N ASP A 295 -13.22 2.20 19.15
CA ASP A 295 -12.33 2.67 18.10
C ASP A 295 -11.98 1.55 17.11
N ILE A 296 -11.69 0.34 17.61
CA ILE A 296 -11.48 -0.84 16.77
C ILE A 296 -12.73 -1.14 15.97
N GLU A 297 -13.91 -1.21 16.60
CA GLU A 297 -15.14 -1.57 15.91
C GLU A 297 -15.45 -0.65 14.73
N ARG A 298 -15.24 0.66 14.93
CA ARG A 298 -15.46 1.72 13.93
C ARG A 298 -14.41 1.72 12.82
N SER A 299 -13.14 1.46 13.16
CA SER A 299 -12.01 1.45 12.20
C SER A 299 -11.81 0.13 11.48
N PHE A 300 -12.32 -1.00 12.01
CA PHE A 300 -11.90 -2.34 11.59
C PHE A 300 -12.00 -2.58 10.09
N GLY A 301 -13.05 -2.08 9.43
CA GLY A 301 -13.24 -2.21 7.99
C GLY A 301 -12.09 -1.62 7.15
N LEU A 302 -11.40 -0.60 7.67
CA LEU A 302 -10.22 0.02 7.03
C LEU A 302 -8.92 -0.73 7.35
N LEU A 303 -8.87 -1.45 8.47
CA LEU A 303 -7.71 -2.27 8.87
C LEU A 303 -7.70 -3.65 8.18
N MET A 304 -8.79 -4.02 7.50
CA MET A 304 -8.94 -5.33 6.87
C MET A 304 -7.98 -5.63 5.72
N HIS A 305 -7.21 -4.65 5.22
CA HIS A 305 -6.14 -4.90 4.24
C HIS A 305 -5.02 -5.80 4.78
N ALA A 306 -4.97 -6.04 6.09
CA ALA A 306 -4.17 -7.11 6.68
C ALA A 306 -4.55 -8.51 6.16
N VAL A 307 -5.84 -8.77 5.89
CA VAL A 307 -6.35 -10.09 5.49
C VAL A 307 -5.78 -10.57 4.14
N PRO A 308 -5.92 -9.82 3.01
CA PRO A 308 -5.33 -10.25 1.74
C PRO A 308 -3.79 -10.31 1.80
N THR A 309 -3.16 -9.48 2.63
CA THR A 309 -1.70 -9.50 2.84
C THR A 309 -1.28 -10.81 3.50
N ARG A 310 -1.94 -11.19 4.60
CA ARG A 310 -1.73 -12.48 5.28
C ARG A 310 -1.96 -13.65 4.34
N LEU A 311 -3.08 -13.67 3.61
CA LEU A 311 -3.39 -14.78 2.70
C LEU A 311 -2.33 -14.94 1.60
N TRP A 312 -1.79 -13.82 1.10
CA TRP A 312 -0.71 -13.85 0.11
C TRP A 312 0.60 -14.39 0.72
N LEU A 313 0.95 -13.99 1.95
CA LEU A 313 2.14 -14.50 2.65
C LEU A 313 2.01 -16.01 2.98
N GLU A 314 0.85 -16.46 3.47
CA GLU A 314 0.56 -17.88 3.70
C GLU A 314 0.65 -18.71 2.41
N LYS A 315 0.29 -18.11 1.26
CA LYS A 315 0.43 -18.75 -0.04
C LYS A 315 1.90 -18.83 -0.47
N LEU A 316 2.67 -17.77 -0.23
CA LEU A 316 4.10 -17.74 -0.53
C LEU A 316 4.85 -18.81 0.28
N GLU A 317 4.55 -18.93 1.58
CA GLU A 317 5.10 -19.96 2.47
C GLU A 317 4.80 -21.37 1.96
N LYS A 318 3.54 -21.65 1.60
CA LYS A 318 3.14 -22.96 1.02
C LYS A 318 3.85 -23.31 -0.29
N LEU A 319 4.34 -22.29 -1.00
CA LEU A 319 5.11 -22.44 -2.24
C LEU A 319 6.61 -22.38 -1.99
N ASP A 320 7.05 -22.58 -0.75
CA ASP A 320 8.46 -22.63 -0.37
C ASP A 320 9.21 -21.36 -0.80
N PHE A 321 8.56 -20.21 -0.55
CA PHE A 321 9.05 -18.87 -0.87
C PHE A 321 9.41 -18.65 -2.35
N ASN A 322 8.93 -19.52 -3.25
CA ASN A 322 9.10 -19.36 -4.68
C ASN A 322 8.11 -18.33 -5.23
N ILE A 323 8.56 -17.10 -5.31
CA ILE A 323 7.76 -15.96 -5.74
C ILE A 323 7.42 -15.93 -7.25
N PHE A 324 8.11 -16.73 -8.05
CA PHE A 324 7.93 -16.81 -9.50
C PHE A 324 6.82 -17.76 -9.95
N ARG A 325 6.24 -18.52 -9.00
CA ARG A 325 5.12 -19.45 -9.24
C ARG A 325 3.92 -18.71 -9.82
N GLU A 326 3.32 -19.24 -10.89
CA GLU A 326 2.16 -18.63 -11.54
C GLU A 326 0.97 -18.51 -10.59
N GLU A 327 0.86 -19.45 -9.65
CA GLU A 327 -0.13 -19.44 -8.60
C GLU A 327 -0.08 -18.14 -7.80
N MET A 328 1.09 -17.53 -7.59
CA MET A 328 1.21 -16.26 -6.85
C MET A 328 0.51 -15.07 -7.52
N ARG A 329 0.19 -15.17 -8.82
CA ARG A 329 -0.53 -14.15 -9.59
C ARG A 329 -2.05 -14.36 -9.58
N ALA A 330 -2.50 -15.56 -9.22
CA ALA A 330 -3.92 -15.88 -9.20
C ALA A 330 -4.66 -15.13 -8.09
N ARG A 331 -5.88 -14.68 -8.39
CA ARG A 331 -6.77 -14.08 -7.40
C ARG A 331 -7.09 -15.07 -6.29
N ASP A 332 -7.11 -14.57 -5.06
CA ASP A 332 -7.50 -15.37 -3.91
C ASP A 332 -9.03 -15.47 -3.82
N TRP A 333 -9.56 -16.65 -4.14
CA TRP A 333 -11.00 -16.91 -4.11
C TRP A 333 -11.56 -17.03 -2.67
N LEU A 334 -10.70 -17.28 -1.67
CA LEU A 334 -11.10 -17.33 -0.26
C LEU A 334 -11.25 -15.94 0.35
N LEU A 335 -10.76 -14.89 -0.31
CA LEU A 335 -10.73 -13.53 0.24
C LEU A 335 -12.10 -13.05 0.72
N PRO A 336 -13.22 -13.15 -0.03
CA PRO A 336 -14.51 -12.68 0.45
C PRO A 336 -14.96 -13.37 1.75
N TRP A 337 -14.81 -14.70 1.80
CA TRP A 337 -15.19 -15.50 2.97
C TRP A 337 -14.30 -15.20 4.18
N LYS A 338 -12.98 -15.15 3.99
CA LYS A 338 -12.01 -14.82 5.05
C LYS A 338 -12.20 -13.39 5.56
N SER A 339 -12.55 -12.45 4.67
CA SER A 339 -12.87 -11.05 5.02
C SER A 339 -14.14 -10.96 5.86
N TYR A 340 -15.19 -11.70 5.50
CA TYR A 340 -16.42 -11.76 6.30
C TYR A 340 -16.17 -12.33 7.70
N LEU A 341 -15.42 -13.44 7.81
CA LEU A 341 -15.05 -14.02 9.10
C LEU A 341 -14.20 -13.06 9.94
N ALA A 342 -13.21 -12.42 9.31
CA ALA A 342 -12.35 -11.44 9.96
C ALA A 342 -13.16 -10.26 10.51
N TYR A 343 -14.06 -9.70 9.70
CA TYR A 343 -14.93 -8.60 10.10
C TYR A 343 -15.88 -8.97 11.24
N SER A 344 -16.48 -10.17 11.17
CA SER A 344 -17.42 -10.66 12.19
C SER A 344 -16.74 -10.92 13.53
N ARG A 345 -15.48 -11.37 13.51
CA ARG A 345 -14.70 -11.68 14.72
C ARG A 345 -13.79 -10.54 15.18
N LYS A 346 -13.73 -9.43 14.43
CA LYS A 346 -12.78 -8.33 14.63
C LYS A 346 -11.33 -8.84 14.80
N SER A 347 -10.92 -9.77 13.94
CA SER A 347 -9.59 -10.40 13.97
C SER A 347 -9.00 -10.52 12.57
N ILE A 348 -7.72 -10.21 12.43
CA ILE A 348 -6.98 -10.21 11.14
C ILE A 348 -6.05 -11.40 10.95
#